data_AF-A0A2X0IWY9-F1
#
_entry.id   AF-A0A2X0IWY9-F1
#
_cell.length_a   1.000
_cell.length_b   1.000
_cell.length_c   1.000
_cell.angle_alpha   90.00
_cell.angle_beta   90.00
_cell.angle_gamma   90.00
#
_symmetry.space_group_name_H-M   'P 1'
#
loop_
_entity.id
_entity.type
_entity.pdbx_description
1 polymer ?
#
loop_
_entity_poly.entity_id
_entity_poly.type
_entity_poly.pdbx_seq_one_letter_code
_entity_poly.pdbx_strand_id
1 'polypeptide(L)' 'MSTTPTPASLGWSMPAEWAAHDRTWMAFPTSNETFAGDELHLARQAWANGANTIVRSEPVTLGVNTGAAEAARG' A
#
# COMPACT_ATOMS: atom_id res chain seq x y z
N MET A 1 37.15 5.01 -7.51
CA MET A 1 35.75 4.57 -7.43
C MET A 1 35.01 5.60 -6.61
N SER A 2 33.97 6.24 -7.17
CA SER A 2 33.15 7.17 -6.39
C SER A 2 32.08 6.35 -5.66
N THR A 3 32.04 6.42 -4.34
CA THR A 3 31.06 5.68 -3.54
C THR A 3 29.78 6.51 -3.44
N THR A 4 28.64 5.95 -3.80
CA THR A 4 27.33 6.58 -3.60
C THR A 4 27.09 6.76 -2.09
N PRO A 5 26.72 7.96 -1.61
CA PRO A 5 26.45 8.16 -0.18
C PRO A 5 25.25 7.34 0.27
N THR A 6 25.30 6.85 1.52
CA THR A 6 24.15 6.17 2.15
C THR A 6 23.19 7.20 2.75
N PRO A 7 21.90 6.87 2.95
CA PRO A 7 20.96 7.78 3.64
C PRO A 7 21.47 8.23 5.01
N ALA A 8 22.07 7.31 5.79
CA ALA A 8 22.64 7.62 7.10
C ALA A 8 23.81 8.62 7.02
N SER A 9 24.69 8.50 6.01
CA SER A 9 25.79 9.47 5.81
C SER A 9 25.31 10.87 5.44
N LEU A 10 24.06 10.98 4.97
CA LEU A 10 23.37 12.23 4.65
C LEU A 10 22.47 12.73 5.80
N GLY A 11 22.46 12.06 6.96
CA GLY A 11 21.67 12.45 8.13
C GLY A 11 20.22 11.95 8.15
N TRP A 12 19.84 11.05 7.24
CA TRP A 12 18.49 10.46 7.20
C TRP A 12 18.42 9.16 8.00
N SER A 13 17.24 8.90 8.58
CA SER A 13 16.89 7.64 9.22
C SER A 13 15.48 7.22 8.82
N MET A 14 15.22 5.90 8.89
CA MET A 14 13.85 5.40 8.80
C MET A 14 13.17 5.66 10.15
N PRO A 15 12.07 6.44 10.19
CA PRO A 15 11.33 6.63 11.43
C PRO A 15 10.68 5.31 11.85
N ALA A 16 10.42 5.19 13.16
CA ALA A 16 9.65 4.07 13.66
C ALA A 16 8.19 4.13 13.19
N GLU A 17 7.56 2.96 13.04
CA GLU A 17 6.18 2.82 12.53
C GLU A 17 5.10 3.42 13.45
N TRP A 18 5.43 3.76 14.69
CA TRP A 18 4.51 4.45 15.61
C TRP A 18 4.69 5.98 15.62
N ALA A 19 5.63 6.51 14.83
CA ALA A 19 5.74 7.95 14.64
C ALA A 19 4.53 8.46 13.84
N ALA A 20 4.28 9.77 13.87
CA ALA A 20 3.20 10.36 13.09
C ALA A 20 3.42 10.11 11.59
N HIS A 21 2.37 9.65 10.90
CA HIS A 21 2.38 9.41 9.47
C HIS A 21 1.61 10.49 8.71
N ASP A 22 2.07 10.81 7.51
CA ASP A 22 1.32 11.65 6.58
C ASP A 22 0.27 10.85 5.79
N ARG A 23 0.47 9.52 5.63
CA ARG A 23 -0.32 8.64 4.78
C ARG A 23 0.10 7.18 4.87
N THR A 24 -0.86 6.29 4.61
CA THR A 24 -0.63 4.88 4.28
C THR A 24 -0.77 4.60 2.78
N TRP A 25 0.16 3.81 2.24
CA TRP A 25 0.09 3.28 0.87
C TRP A 25 -0.32 1.81 0.88
N MET A 26 -1.24 1.43 -0.02
CA MET A 26 -1.68 0.03 -0.20
C MET A 26 -1.66 -0.32 -1.69
N ALA A 27 -1.44 -1.58 -2.03
CA ALA A 27 -1.58 -2.09 -3.40
C ALA A 27 -2.87 -2.89 -3.53
N PHE A 28 -3.73 -2.57 -4.50
CA PHE A 28 -4.98 -3.28 -4.73
C PHE A 28 -4.73 -4.71 -5.23
N PRO A 29 -5.41 -5.73 -4.68
CA PRO A 29 -5.20 -7.11 -5.07
C PRO A 29 -5.52 -7.36 -6.55
N THR A 30 -4.57 -8.00 -7.22
CA THR A 30 -4.67 -8.44 -8.62
C THR A 30 -4.53 -9.96 -8.66
N SER A 31 -4.98 -10.58 -9.76
CA SER A 31 -4.86 -12.03 -9.89
C SER A 31 -3.38 -12.44 -9.85
N ASN A 32 -3.02 -13.32 -8.93
CA ASN A 32 -1.67 -13.86 -8.80
C ASN A 32 -1.72 -15.32 -8.28
N GLU A 33 -0.58 -15.90 -7.93
CA GLU A 33 -0.49 -17.28 -7.44
C GLU A 33 -1.19 -17.52 -6.10
N THR A 34 -1.42 -16.46 -5.30
CA THR A 34 -2.06 -16.51 -3.98
C THR A 34 -3.55 -16.20 -4.04
N PHE A 35 -3.95 -15.26 -4.90
CA PHE A 35 -5.30 -14.76 -5.04
C PHE A 35 -5.74 -14.91 -6.49
N ALA A 36 -6.48 -15.96 -6.79
CA ALA A 36 -7.00 -16.25 -8.12
C ALA A 36 -8.45 -16.73 -8.05
N GLY A 37 -9.16 -16.67 -9.18
CA GLY A 37 -10.56 -17.09 -9.26
C GLY A 37 -11.43 -16.40 -8.21
N ASP A 38 -12.20 -17.20 -7.48
CA ASP A 38 -13.15 -16.71 -6.48
C ASP A 38 -12.47 -16.08 -5.25
N GLU A 39 -11.23 -16.47 -4.92
CA GLU A 39 -10.48 -15.94 -3.78
C GLU A 39 -10.04 -14.49 -3.99
N LEU A 40 -9.88 -14.06 -5.25
CA LEU A 40 -9.50 -12.69 -5.56
C LEU A 40 -10.57 -11.67 -5.09
N HIS A 41 -11.85 -12.04 -5.18
CA HIS A 41 -12.93 -11.17 -4.69
C HIS A 41 -12.85 -11.00 -3.17
N LEU A 42 -12.66 -12.11 -2.44
CA LEU A 42 -12.52 -12.09 -0.98
C LEU A 42 -11.31 -11.27 -0.54
N ALA A 43 -10.18 -11.42 -1.24
CA ALA A 43 -8.98 -10.61 -0.98
C ALA A 43 -9.25 -9.11 -1.18
N ARG A 44 -9.95 -8.73 -2.25
CA ARG A 44 -10.32 -7.33 -2.52
C ARG A 44 -11.24 -6.76 -1.45
N GLN A 45 -12.21 -7.53 -0.97
CA GLN A 45 -13.06 -7.13 0.15
C GLN A 45 -12.25 -6.94 1.44
N ALA A 46 -11.32 -7.83 1.74
CA ALA A 46 -10.43 -7.69 2.89
C ALA A 46 -9.57 -6.41 2.80
N TRP A 47 -9.03 -6.11 1.61
CA TRP A 47 -8.28 -4.89 1.35
C TRP A 47 -9.12 -3.62 1.51
N ALA A 48 -10.35 -3.62 0.98
CA ALA A 48 -11.28 -2.51 1.13
C ALA A 48 -11.61 -2.26 2.61
N ASN A 49 -11.82 -3.32 3.39
CA ASN A 49 -12.05 -3.22 4.84
C ASN A 49 -10.83 -2.63 5.59
N GLY A 50 -9.62 -3.03 5.21
CA GLY A 50 -8.38 -2.45 5.73
C GLY A 50 -8.23 -0.97 5.39
N ALA A 51 -8.40 -0.60 4.13
CA ALA A 51 -8.33 0.79 3.67
C ALA A 51 -9.37 1.68 4.36
N ASN A 52 -10.63 1.23 4.45
CA ASN A 52 -11.70 1.91 5.17
C ASN A 52 -11.45 2.03 6.69
N THR A 53 -10.60 1.16 7.22
CA THR A 53 -10.17 1.23 8.62
C THR A 53 -9.10 2.27 8.84
N ILE A 54 -8.06 2.24 8.01
CA ILE A 54 -6.90 3.14 8.13
C ILE A 54 -7.28 4.58 7.79
N VAL A 55 -8.21 4.79 6.83
CA VAL A 55 -8.62 6.13 6.40
C VAL A 55 -9.27 6.97 7.51
N ARG A 56 -9.73 6.33 8.60
CA ARG A 56 -10.23 7.03 9.78
C ARG A 56 -9.13 7.71 10.61
N SER A 57 -7.88 7.33 10.40
CA SER A 57 -6.72 7.81 11.14
C SER A 57 -5.81 8.68 10.27
N GLU A 58 -5.59 8.30 9.00
CA GLU A 58 -4.71 9.00 8.07
C GLU A 58 -5.12 8.77 6.61
N PRO A 59 -4.73 9.64 5.66
CA PRO A 59 -5.04 9.43 4.25
C PRO A 59 -4.50 8.10 3.71
N VAL A 60 -5.33 7.37 2.97
CA VAL A 60 -4.93 6.13 2.27
C VAL A 60 -4.79 6.40 0.78
N THR A 61 -3.69 5.96 0.18
CA THR A 61 -3.52 5.93 -1.29
C THR A 61 -3.40 4.48 -1.76
N LEU A 62 -4.38 4.03 -2.53
CA LEU A 62 -4.44 2.69 -3.09
C LEU A 62 -3.89 2.69 -4.52
N GLY A 63 -2.72 2.07 -4.72
CA GLY A 63 -2.14 1.83 -6.02
C GLY A 63 -2.90 0.71 -6.74
N VAL A 64 -3.32 0.97 -7.98
CA VAL A 64 -4.10 0.03 -8.80
C VAL A 64 -3.42 -0.21 -10.14
N ASN A 65 -3.52 -1.43 -10.67
CA ASN A 65 -3.11 -1.71 -12.04
C ASN A 65 -3.97 -0.94 -13.03
N THR A 66 -3.40 -0.67 -14.21
CA THR A 66 -4.15 -0.10 -15.34
C THR A 66 -5.37 -0.97 -15.66
N GLY A 67 -6.54 -0.34 -15.82
CA GLY A 67 -7.81 -1.04 -16.07
C GLY A 67 -8.51 -1.63 -14.83
N ALA A 68 -7.88 -1.63 -13.66
CA ALA A 68 -8.49 -2.16 -12.42
C ALA A 68 -9.20 -1.09 -11.56
N ALA A 69 -9.21 0.17 -12.00
CA ALA A 69 -9.73 1.29 -11.20
C ALA A 69 -11.21 1.14 -10.83
N GLU A 70 -12.06 0.69 -11.77
CA GLU A 70 -13.49 0.49 -11.50
C GLU A 70 -13.72 -0.57 -10.42
N ALA A 71 -13.01 -1.70 -10.51
CA ALA A 71 -13.08 -2.76 -9.51
C ALA A 71 -12.60 -2.32 -8.12
N ALA A 72 -11.72 -1.32 -8.04
CA ALA A 72 -11.22 -0.77 -6.77
C ALA A 72 -12.14 0.31 -6.17
N ARG A 73 -13.09 0.85 -6.95
CA ARG A 73 -14.05 1.88 -6.51
C ARG A 73 -15.39 1.31 -6.04
N GLY A 74 -15.70 0.05 -6.39
CA GLY A 74 -16.92 -0.64 -6.01
C GLY A 74 -16.78 -1.45 -4.73
#